data_AF-A0A087TX11-F1
#
_entry.id   AF-A0A087TX11-F1
#
_cell.length_a   1.000
_cell.length_b   1.000
_cell.length_c   1.000
_cell.angle_alpha   90.00
_cell.angle_beta   90.00
_cell.angle_gamma   90.00
#
_symmetry.space_group_name_H-M   'P 1'
#
loop_
_entity.id
_entity.type
_entity.pdbx_description
1 polymer ?
#
loop_
_entity_poly.entity_id
_entity_poly.type
_entity_poly.pdbx_seq_one_letter_code
_entity_poly.pdbx_strand_id
1 'polypeptide(L)'
;MSHNKLCSIADIEHLTKCRTLSVLDLSYNVLEDPGVLDVFAAMTSLRVLNMIGNPVLKHMKNYRKHFIFGIRDLCYLDDRPVSDKERACVNAWSKGGVEGERQERIRWKEMEQEKIRR
;
A
#
# COMPACT_ATOMS: atom_id res chain seq x y z
N MET A 1 13.39 4.75 9.58
CA MET A 1 14.68 4.19 9.14
C MET A 1 14.95 4.60 7.70
N SER A 2 15.13 5.90 7.48
CA SER A 2 15.49 6.44 6.18
C SER A 2 17.01 6.55 6.03
N HIS A 3 17.53 6.49 4.79
CA HIS A 3 18.97 6.54 4.48
C HIS A 3 19.83 5.42 5.07
N ASN A 4 19.28 4.21 5.21
CA ASN A 4 20.08 3.03 5.55
C ASN A 4 20.44 2.23 4.29
N LYS A 5 21.29 1.21 4.46
CA LYS A 5 21.68 0.29 3.38
C LYS A 5 20.87 -1.00 3.40
N LEU A 6 19.60 -0.93 3.80
CA LEU A 6 18.71 -2.10 3.81
C LEU A 6 18.52 -2.54 2.35
N CYS A 7 18.95 -3.75 2.04
CA CYS A 7 18.97 -4.28 0.68
C CYS A 7 18.19 -5.59 0.56
N SER A 8 18.07 -6.35 1.66
CA SER A 8 17.49 -7.68 1.67
C SER A 8 16.20 -7.75 2.51
N ILE A 9 15.36 -8.73 2.20
CA ILE A 9 14.17 -9.07 3.00
C ILE A 9 14.57 -9.41 4.44
N ALA A 10 15.70 -10.09 4.65
CA ALA A 10 16.19 -10.46 5.98
C ALA A 10 16.40 -9.24 6.89
N ASP A 11 16.80 -8.10 6.29
CA ASP A 11 17.00 -6.85 7.03
C ASP A 11 15.69 -6.24 7.54
N ILE A 12 14.53 -6.62 6.99
CA ILE A 12 13.21 -6.12 7.40
C ILE A 12 12.28 -7.20 7.96
N GLU A 13 12.65 -8.48 7.84
CA GLU A 13 11.82 -9.61 8.28
C GLU A 13 11.47 -9.53 9.76
N HIS A 14 12.40 -9.04 10.59
CA HIS A 14 12.18 -8.87 12.01
C HIS A 14 11.07 -7.85 12.35
N LEU A 15 10.72 -6.95 11.43
CA LEU A 15 9.62 -6.00 11.60
C LEU A 15 8.26 -6.69 11.73
N THR A 16 8.10 -7.90 11.19
CA THR A 16 6.89 -8.72 11.38
C THR A 16 6.62 -9.04 12.85
N LYS A 17 7.67 -9.08 13.69
CA LYS A 17 7.55 -9.32 15.13
C LYS A 17 7.04 -8.07 15.88
N CYS A 18 7.15 -6.89 15.29
CA CYS A 18 6.76 -5.63 15.88
C CYS A 18 5.25 -5.36 15.70
N ARG A 19 4.42 -5.98 16.54
CA ARG A 19 2.95 -5.86 16.47
C ARG A 19 2.39 -4.48 16.83
N THR A 20 3.20 -3.55 17.33
CA THR A 20 2.76 -2.20 17.68
C THR A 20 3.24 -1.13 16.69
N LEU A 21 4.10 -1.51 15.75
CA LEU A 21 4.69 -0.56 14.82
C LEU A 21 3.66 -0.19 13.74
N SER A 22 3.25 1.07 13.76
CA SER A 22 2.23 1.60 12.86
C SER A 22 2.77 2.57 11.81
N VAL A 23 3.93 3.17 12.06
CA VAL A 23 4.57 4.11 11.16
C VAL A 23 5.95 3.59 10.82
N LEU A 24 6.20 3.37 9.53
CA LEU A 24 7.46 2.85 9.03
C LEU A 24 7.94 3.71 7.87
N ASP A 25 9.06 4.39 8.09
CA ASP A 25 9.78 5.11 7.05
C ASP A 25 11.00 4.30 6.62
N LEU A 26 10.99 3.82 5.38
CA LEU A 26 12.09 3.13 4.70
C LEU A 26 12.54 3.89 3.46
N SER A 27 12.31 5.21 3.40
CA SER A 27 12.74 6.03 2.29
C SER A 27 14.27 6.04 2.12
N TYR A 28 14.72 6.16 0.88
CA TYR A 28 16.14 6.19 0.49
C TYR A 28 16.96 5.00 1.00
N ASN A 29 16.35 3.81 1.01
CA ASN A 29 17.05 2.53 1.15
C ASN A 29 17.32 1.90 -0.23
N VAL A 30 17.90 0.70 -0.24
CA VAL A 30 18.33 0.00 -1.45
C VAL A 30 17.53 -1.30 -1.64
N LEU A 31 16.26 -1.30 -1.24
CA LEU A 31 15.40 -2.47 -1.40
C LEU A 31 15.12 -2.70 -2.89
N GLU A 32 15.50 -3.87 -3.38
CA GLU A 32 15.34 -4.30 -4.78
C GLU A 32 14.33 -5.44 -4.93
N ASP A 33 14.13 -6.24 -3.88
CA ASP A 33 13.29 -7.44 -3.91
C ASP A 33 11.79 -7.08 -3.78
N PRO A 34 10.92 -7.47 -4.74
CA PRO A 34 9.47 -7.30 -4.63
C PRO A 34 8.82 -8.02 -3.43
N GLY A 35 9.47 -9.07 -2.88
CA GLY A 35 8.99 -9.85 -1.74
C GLY A 35 8.91 -9.07 -0.43
N VAL A 36 9.41 -7.83 -0.37
CA VAL A 36 9.21 -6.93 0.77
C VAL A 36 7.72 -6.69 1.08
N LEU A 37 6.85 -6.80 0.08
CA LEU A 37 5.40 -6.67 0.28
C LEU A 37 4.86 -7.72 1.26
N ASP A 38 5.36 -8.96 1.22
CA ASP A 38 4.88 -10.04 2.09
C ASP A 38 5.23 -9.76 3.56
N VAL A 39 6.40 -9.18 3.80
CA VAL A 39 6.83 -8.72 5.13
C VAL A 39 5.87 -7.65 5.64
N PHE A 40 5.59 -6.62 4.84
CA PHE A 40 4.69 -5.54 5.26
C PHE A 40 3.24 -6.01 5.39
N ALA A 41 2.79 -6.95 4.57
CA ALA A 41 1.47 -7.55 4.66
C ALA A 41 1.29 -8.35 5.96
N ALA A 42 2.37 -8.96 6.48
CA ALA A 42 2.36 -9.63 7.78
C ALA A 42 2.31 -8.66 8.98
N MET A 43 2.62 -7.37 8.78
CA MET A 43 2.56 -6.34 9.83
C MET A 43 1.13 -5.83 10.01
N THR A 44 0.36 -6.47 10.89
CA THR A 44 -1.06 -6.16 11.10
C THR A 44 -1.36 -4.76 11.64
N SER A 45 -0.37 -4.06 12.20
CA SER A 45 -0.56 -2.72 12.79
C SER A 45 -0.04 -1.60 11.92
N LEU A 46 0.51 -1.91 10.74
CA LEU A 46 1.12 -0.93 9.84
C LEU A 46 0.06 -0.04 9.18
N ARG A 47 0.18 1.27 9.42
CA ARG A 47 -0.74 2.30 8.93
C ARG A 47 -0.06 3.32 8.02
N VAL A 48 1.21 3.62 8.22
CA VAL A 48 1.95 4.61 7.42
C VAL A 48 3.23 3.96 6.92
N LEU A 49 3.43 3.97 5.60
CA LEU A 49 4.62 3.42 4.97
C LEU A 49 5.21 4.42 3.96
N ASN A 50 6.52 4.64 4.04
CA ASN A 50 7.25 5.41 3.03
C ASN A 50 8.36 4.54 2.41
N MET A 51 8.30 4.37 1.10
CA MET A 51 9.25 3.57 0.30
C MET A 51 9.97 4.43 -0.75
N ILE A 52 9.76 5.75 -0.77
CA ILE A 52 10.35 6.67 -1.74
C ILE A 52 11.87 6.47 -1.82
N GLY A 53 12.42 6.43 -3.04
CA GLY A 53 13.86 6.30 -3.24
C GLY A 53 14.40 4.86 -3.22
N ASN A 54 13.55 3.84 -3.04
CA ASN A 54 13.95 2.45 -3.20
C ASN A 54 13.90 1.98 -4.67
N PRO A 55 14.90 1.24 -5.18
CA PRO A 55 14.91 0.72 -6.55
C PRO A 55 13.73 -0.19 -6.91
N VAL A 56 13.22 -1.01 -5.97
CA VAL A 56 12.09 -1.92 -6.17
C VAL A 56 10.87 -1.25 -6.79
N LEU A 57 10.64 0.03 -6.45
CA LEU A 57 9.52 0.83 -6.96
C LEU A 57 9.57 1.03 -8.48
N LYS A 58 10.76 1.00 -9.10
CA LYS A 58 10.91 1.15 -10.56
C LYS A 58 10.48 -0.11 -11.32
N HIS A 59 10.58 -1.27 -10.67
CA HIS A 59 10.29 -2.56 -11.29
C HIS A 59 8.85 -3.03 -11.04
N MET A 60 8.22 -2.57 -9.95
CA MET A 60 6.86 -2.95 -9.59
C MET A 60 5.80 -2.16 -10.37
N LYS A 61 5.11 -2.83 -11.30
CA LYS A 61 3.90 -2.27 -11.92
C LYS A 61 2.76 -2.21 -10.90
N ASN A 62 2.00 -1.12 -10.91
CA ASN A 62 0.88 -0.90 -9.98
C ASN A 62 1.29 -1.06 -8.51
N TYR A 63 2.51 -0.65 -8.12
CA TYR A 63 3.04 -0.83 -6.77
C TYR A 63 2.04 -0.40 -5.69
N ARG A 64 1.48 0.81 -5.83
CA ARG A 64 0.51 1.36 -4.87
C ARG A 64 -0.72 0.48 -4.71
N LYS A 65 -1.27 -0.08 -5.80
CA LYS A 65 -2.43 -0.98 -5.73
C LYS A 65 -2.09 -2.26 -4.97
N HIS A 66 -0.94 -2.86 -5.25
CA HIS A 66 -0.49 -4.07 -4.56
C HIS A 66 -0.27 -3.84 -3.06
N PHE A 67 0.33 -2.70 -2.69
CA PHE A 67 0.57 -2.37 -1.29
C PHE A 67 -0.73 -2.02 -0.53
N ILE A 68 -1.64 -1.27 -1.14
CA ILE A 68 -2.96 -1.00 -0.55
C ILE A 68 -3.75 -2.30 -0.36
N PHE A 69 -3.67 -3.22 -1.32
CA PHE A 69 -4.32 -4.53 -1.23
C PHE A 69 -3.70 -5.43 -0.17
N GLY A 70 -2.37 -5.56 -0.17
CA GLY A 70 -1.63 -6.44 0.74
C GLY A 70 -1.66 -5.97 2.19
N ILE A 71 -1.61 -4.64 2.42
CA ILE A 71 -1.58 -4.04 3.76
C ILE A 71 -2.97 -3.49 4.11
N ARG A 72 -3.73 -4.30 4.85
CA ARG A 72 -5.17 -4.07 5.12
C ARG A 72 -5.46 -2.76 5.84
N ASP A 73 -4.61 -2.36 6.79
CA ASP A 73 -4.81 -1.18 7.65
C ASP A 73 -3.99 0.05 7.20
N LEU A 74 -3.46 0.03 5.97
CA LEU A 74 -2.66 1.13 5.42
C LEU A 74 -3.50 2.40 5.23
N CYS A 75 -3.12 3.46 5.94
CA CYS A 75 -3.72 4.79 5.86
C CYS A 75 -2.90 5.74 4.97
N TYR A 76 -1.58 5.59 4.90
CA TYR A 76 -0.68 6.44 4.11
C TYR A 76 0.40 5.61 3.41
N LEU A 77 0.65 5.93 2.14
CA LEU A 77 1.75 5.37 1.36
C LEU A 77 2.45 6.50 0.59
N ASP A 78 3.76 6.65 0.79
CA ASP A 78 4.62 7.65 0.14
C ASP A 78 4.04 9.09 0.26
N ASP A 79 3.71 9.47 1.49
CA ASP A 79 3.10 10.76 1.86
C ASP A 79 1.70 11.03 1.24
N ARG A 80 1.11 10.04 0.56
CA ARG A 80 -0.25 10.12 0.02
C ARG A 80 -1.23 9.29 0.85
N PRO A 81 -2.34 9.89 1.32
CA PRO A 81 -3.36 9.14 2.05
C PRO A 81 -4.00 8.08 1.16
N VAL A 82 -4.39 6.97 1.76
CA VAL A 82 -5.18 5.90 1.15
C VAL A 82 -6.63 6.14 1.52
N SER A 83 -7.45 6.53 0.56
CA SER A 83 -8.88 6.76 0.78
C SER A 83 -9.67 5.44 0.79
N ASP A 84 -10.81 5.42 1.48
CA ASP A 84 -11.72 4.25 1.47
C ASP A 84 -12.19 3.89 0.07
N LYS A 85 -12.43 4.91 -0.77
CA LYS A 85 -12.77 4.77 -2.19
C LYS A 85 -11.67 4.07 -2.97
N GLU A 86 -10.42 4.50 -2.77
CA GLU A 86 -9.26 3.86 -3.42
C GLU A 86 -9.12 2.41 -2.99
N ARG A 87 -9.23 2.13 -1.68
CA ARG A 87 -9.18 0.77 -1.13
C ARG A 87 -10.30 -0.11 -1.70
N ALA A 88 -11.53 0.39 -1.80
CA ALA A 88 -12.64 -0.32 -2.41
C ALA A 88 -12.36 -0.65 -3.88
N CYS A 89 -11.90 0.32 -4.67
CA CYS A 89 -11.52 0.13 -6.06
C CYS A 89 -10.39 -0.90 -6.22
N VAL A 90 -9.37 -0.86 -5.35
CA VAL A 90 -8.26 -1.82 -5.36
C VAL A 90 -8.72 -3.23 -5.00
N ASN A 91 -9.60 -3.38 -4.02
CA ASN A 91 -10.20 -4.67 -3.67
C ASN A 91 -11.05 -5.24 -4.81
N ALA A 92 -11.82 -4.39 -5.50
CA ALA A 92 -12.59 -4.79 -6.67
C ALA A 92 -11.68 -5.14 -7.85
N TRP A 93 -10.58 -4.40 -8.04
CA TRP A 93 -9.55 -4.68 -9.03
C TRP A 93 -8.92 -6.06 -8.81
N SER A 94 -8.58 -6.40 -7.57
CA SER A 94 -7.99 -7.71 -7.25
C SER A 94 -8.95 -8.88 -7.54
N LYS A 95 -10.26 -8.68 -7.32
CA LYS A 95 -11.28 -9.74 -7.55
C LYS A 95 -11.73 -9.86 -9.00
N GLY A 96 -11.86 -8.75 -9.71
CA GLY A 96 -12.53 -8.67 -11.02
C GLY A 96 -11.75 -7.92 -12.09
N GLY A 97 -10.46 -7.66 -11.87
CA GLY A 97 -9.61 -6.93 -12.80
C GLY A 97 -10.07 -5.50 -13.04
N VAL A 98 -9.78 -4.98 -14.24
CA VAL A 98 -10.08 -3.60 -14.63
C VAL A 98 -11.59 -3.33 -14.63
N GLU A 99 -12.39 -4.32 -15.01
CA GLU A 99 -13.85 -4.26 -15.00
C GLU A 99 -14.40 -4.11 -13.58
N GLY A 100 -13.90 -4.89 -12.63
CA GLY A 100 -14.27 -4.78 -11.21
C GLY A 100 -13.95 -3.40 -10.64
N GLU A 101 -12.76 -2.89 -10.92
CA GLU A 101 -12.35 -1.52 -10.55
C GLU A 101 -13.30 -0.46 -11.13
N ARG A 102 -13.66 -0.61 -12.41
CA ARG A 102 -14.53 0.33 -13.13
C ARG A 102 -15.93 0.38 -12.51
N GLN A 103 -16.52 -0.78 -12.22
CA GLN A 103 -17.84 -0.86 -11.60
C GLN A 103 -17.85 -0.20 -10.23
N GLU A 104 -16.86 -0.51 -9.38
CA GLU A 104 -16.78 0.06 -8.04
C GLU A 104 -16.57 1.58 -8.11
N ARG A 105 -15.73 2.06 -9.03
CA ARG A 105 -15.52 3.50 -9.24
C ARG A 105 -16.80 4.23 -9.67
N ILE A 106 -17.65 3.60 -10.49
CA ILE A 106 -18.95 4.16 -10.90
C ILE A 106 -19.87 4.25 -9.68
N ARG A 107 -20.01 3.17 -8.90
CA ARG A 107 -20.81 3.16 -7.66
C ARG A 107 -20.44 4.27 -6.70
N TRP A 108 -19.13 4.45 -6.45
CA TRP A 108 -18.66 5.53 -5.59
C TRP A 108 -18.99 6.92 -6.13
N LYS A 109 -18.89 7.14 -7.45
CA LYS A 109 -19.30 8.41 -8.07
C LYS A 109 -20.79 8.67 -7.92
N GLU A 110 -21.63 7.66 -8.14
CA GLU A 110 -23.09 7.77 -7.99
C GLU A 110 -23.47 8.10 -6.55
N MET A 111 -22.86 7.43 -5.56
CA MET A 111 -23.05 7.72 -4.14
C MET A 111 -22.63 9.15 -3.77
N GLU A 112 -21.51 9.65 -4.30
CA GLU A 112 -21.07 11.04 -4.08
C GLU A 112 -22.04 12.04 -4.71
N GLN A 113 -22.54 11.78 -5.91
CA GLN A 113 -23.50 12.66 -6.59
C GLN A 113 -24.85 12.71 -5.88
N GLU A 114 -25.36 11.58 -5.39
CA GLU A 114 -26.60 11.51 -4.62
C GLU A 114 -26.50 12.31 -3.31
N LYS A 115 -25.34 12.26 -2.63
CA LYS A 115 -25.10 13.06 -1.42
C LYS A 115 -25.08 14.56 -1.68
N ILE A 116 -24.64 15.01 -2.86
CA ILE A 116 -24.59 16.43 -3.23
C ILE A 116 -25.99 16.94 -3.62
N ARG A 117 -26.86 16.06 -4.13
CA ARG A 117 -28.22 16.41 -4.56
C ARG A 117 -29.23 16.47 -3.41
N ARG A 118 -28.89 15.93 -2.24
CA ARG A 118 -29.69 15.99 -1.00
C ARG A 118 -29.24 17.14 -0.12
#